data_AF-Q8SQX5-F1
#
_entry.id   AF-Q8SQX5-F1
#
_cell.length_a   1.000
_cell.length_b   1.000
_cell.length_c   1.000
_cell.angle_alpha   90.00
_cell.angle_beta   90.00
_cell.angle_gamma   90.00
#
_symmetry.space_group_name_H-M   'P 1'
#
loop_
_entity.id
_entity.type
_entity.pdbx_description
1 polymer ?
#
loop_
_entity_poly.entity_id
_entity_poly.type
_entity_poly.pdbx_seq_one_letter_code
_entity_poly.pdbx_strand_id
1 'polypeptide(L)'
;MNMEKNDDENTLPKATVDKMVSSMLPKNSVVPKESKEIFQNACIYFLNMLTLEANKACEEEKKKTISYEHVYKALKNLGFESYVESCMKEHENYESYIKQKPSKIDKFKDSGLTMEELHSQQIKLFQNAKLQFERSFEDDHYGDNDG
;
A
#
# COMPACT_ATOMS: atom_id res chain seq x y z
N MET A 1 -2.04 -4.96 34.45
CA MET A 1 -2.05 -4.92 32.97
C MET A 1 -0.84 -5.70 32.51
N ASN A 2 -1.05 -6.84 31.86
CA ASN A 2 0.03 -7.74 31.43
C ASN A 2 0.85 -7.05 30.34
N MET A 3 2.03 -6.58 30.72
CA MET A 3 3.06 -6.03 29.83
C MET A 3 4.19 -7.05 29.75
N GLU A 4 3.90 -8.28 29.34
CA GLU A 4 4.95 -9.25 29.00
C GLU A 4 4.47 -10.16 27.87
N LYS A 5 5.37 -10.32 26.88
CA LYS A 5 5.32 -11.16 25.67
C LYS A 5 4.65 -10.51 24.46
N ASN A 6 5.45 -9.75 23.70
CA ASN A 6 5.50 -9.76 22.23
C ASN A 6 6.69 -8.94 21.67
N ASP A 7 7.85 -8.98 22.33
CA ASP A 7 9.02 -8.19 21.89
C ASP A 7 9.57 -8.64 20.53
N ASP A 8 9.29 -9.88 20.11
CA ASP A 8 9.75 -10.41 18.82
C ASP A 8 8.76 -10.22 17.66
N GLU A 9 7.47 -9.93 17.92
CA GLU A 9 6.46 -9.82 16.85
C GLU A 9 6.39 -8.42 16.20
N ASN A 10 6.88 -7.38 16.88
CA ASN A 10 6.74 -5.98 16.44
C ASN A 10 8.06 -5.28 16.08
N THR A 11 9.13 -6.03 15.81
CA THR A 11 10.43 -5.43 15.47
C THR A 11 10.53 -5.09 13.98
N LEU A 12 11.10 -3.91 13.68
CA LEU A 12 11.47 -3.57 12.30
C LEU A 12 12.55 -4.55 11.81
N PRO A 13 12.58 -4.91 10.51
CA PRO A 13 13.59 -5.80 9.99
C PRO A 13 15.00 -5.29 10.32
N LYS A 14 15.76 -6.08 11.09
CA LYS A 14 17.13 -5.76 11.55
C LYS A 14 18.03 -5.26 10.42
N ALA A 15 17.98 -5.92 9.27
CA ALA A 15 18.77 -5.55 8.10
C ALA A 15 18.40 -4.15 7.55
N THR A 16 17.15 -3.73 7.65
CA THR A 16 16.69 -2.41 7.20
C THR A 16 17.21 -1.32 8.11
N VAL A 17 17.10 -1.50 9.44
CA VAL A 17 17.62 -0.55 10.43
C VAL A 17 19.15 -0.46 10.32
N ASP A 18 19.84 -1.59 10.21
CA ASP A 18 21.30 -1.62 10.06
C ASP A 18 21.77 -0.88 8.79
N LYS A 19 21.06 -1.05 7.67
CA LYS A 19 21.35 -0.32 6.42
C LYS A 19 21.10 1.17 6.56
N MET A 20 20.03 1.58 7.23
CA MET A 20 19.71 2.99 7.50
C MET A 20 20.79 3.65 8.36
N VAL A 21 21.21 3.00 9.46
CA VAL A 21 22.28 3.53 10.32
C VAL A 21 23.59 3.63 9.53
N SER A 22 23.92 2.61 8.75
CA SER A 22 25.16 2.58 7.97
C SER A 22 25.18 3.61 6.83
N SER A 23 24.04 3.94 6.23
CA SER A 23 23.95 4.95 5.15
C SER A 23 24.16 6.38 5.65
N MET A 24 23.95 6.62 6.95
CA MET A 24 24.24 7.90 7.62
C MET A 24 25.71 8.05 8.01
N LEU A 25 26.52 6.99 7.85
CA LEU A 25 27.93 6.96 8.22
C LEU A 25 28.85 6.87 6.99
N PRO A 26 30.12 7.28 7.12
CA PRO A 26 31.14 7.06 6.08
C PRO A 26 31.29 5.58 5.70
N LYS A 27 31.68 5.31 4.43
CA LYS A 27 31.72 3.98 3.81
C LYS A 27 32.53 2.89 4.55
N ASN A 28 33.38 3.25 5.50
CA ASN A 28 34.26 2.35 6.25
C ASN A 28 34.00 2.37 7.76
N SER A 29 32.92 2.99 8.20
CA SER A 29 32.57 3.05 9.63
C SER A 29 32.01 1.71 10.10
N VAL A 30 32.59 1.19 11.20
CA VAL A 30 32.10 -0.03 11.85
C VAL A 30 31.20 0.36 13.02
N VAL A 31 29.96 -0.12 12.99
CA VAL A 31 29.01 0.08 14.09
C VAL A 31 29.01 -1.18 14.97
N PRO A 32 29.33 -1.06 16.27
CA PRO A 32 29.27 -2.18 17.21
C PRO A 32 27.89 -2.83 17.26
N LYS A 33 27.84 -4.15 17.55
CA LYS A 33 26.58 -4.90 17.65
C LYS A 33 25.62 -4.28 18.69
N GLU A 34 26.15 -3.92 19.86
CA GLU A 34 25.37 -3.31 20.94
C GLU A 34 24.75 -1.97 20.50
N SER A 35 25.50 -1.13 19.77
CA SER A 35 24.97 0.12 19.23
C SER A 35 23.82 -0.13 18.25
N LYS A 36 23.91 -1.15 17.40
CA LYS A 36 22.82 -1.53 16.47
C LYS A 36 21.55 -1.95 17.21
N GLU A 37 21.70 -2.67 18.32
CA GLU A 37 20.58 -3.07 19.18
C GLU A 37 19.92 -1.86 19.86
N ILE A 38 20.72 -0.89 20.31
CA ILE A 38 20.21 0.39 20.83
C ILE A 38 19.41 1.13 19.76
N PHE A 39 19.90 1.21 18.51
CA PHE A 39 19.16 1.86 17.42
C PHE A 39 17.83 1.16 17.12
N GLN A 40 17.79 -0.18 17.15
CA GLN A 40 16.55 -0.93 16.95
C GLN A 40 15.53 -0.63 18.04
N ASN A 41 15.95 -0.66 19.30
CA ASN A 41 15.09 -0.33 20.43
C ASN A 41 14.62 1.14 20.37
N ALA A 42 15.50 2.06 19.97
CA ALA A 42 15.17 3.47 19.82
C ALA A 42 14.11 3.70 18.73
N CYS A 43 14.18 2.98 17.59
CA CYS A 43 13.15 3.07 16.54
C CYS A 43 11.78 2.60 17.05
N ILE A 44 11.73 1.50 17.80
CA ILE A 44 10.48 1.00 18.38
C ILE A 44 9.93 1.99 19.41
N TYR A 45 10.79 2.50 20.29
CA TYR A 45 10.41 3.50 21.26
C TYR A 45 9.87 4.77 20.60
N PHE A 46 10.51 5.23 19.52
CA PHE A 46 10.06 6.37 18.74
C PHE A 46 8.65 6.16 18.17
N LEU A 47 8.37 4.99 17.57
CA LEU A 47 7.04 4.66 17.05
C LEU A 47 5.98 4.63 18.16
N ASN A 48 6.31 4.04 19.31
CA ASN A 48 5.41 4.02 20.46
C ASN A 48 5.13 5.42 20.99
N MET A 49 6.17 6.24 21.18
CA MET A 49 6.06 7.63 21.62
C MET A 49 5.21 8.46 20.66
N LEU A 50 5.46 8.35 19.35
CA LEU A 50 4.69 9.06 18.33
C LEU A 50 3.22 8.61 18.31
N THR A 51 2.98 7.30 18.44
CA THR A 51 1.62 6.74 18.48
C THR A 51 0.86 7.22 19.72
N LEU A 52 1.51 7.28 20.88
CA LEU A 52 0.90 7.79 22.11
C LEU A 52 0.51 9.27 21.97
N GLU A 53 1.41 10.11 21.46
CA GLU A 53 1.11 11.54 21.30
C GLU A 53 0.05 11.78 20.20
N ALA A 54 0.07 11.02 19.11
CA ALA A 54 -0.96 11.12 18.07
C ALA A 54 -2.33 10.65 18.56
N ASN A 55 -2.38 9.62 19.41
CA ASN A 55 -3.61 9.20 20.09
C ASN A 55 -4.15 10.31 21.00
N LYS A 56 -3.28 10.93 21.80
CA LYS A 56 -3.66 12.06 22.66
C LYS A 56 -4.26 13.20 21.84
N ALA A 57 -3.62 13.60 20.74
CA ALA A 57 -4.15 14.62 19.83
C ALA A 57 -5.51 14.23 19.22
N CYS A 58 -5.69 12.95 18.88
CA CYS A 58 -6.98 12.42 18.38
C CYS A 58 -8.09 12.50 19.44
N GLU A 59 -7.77 12.15 20.68
CA GLU A 59 -8.70 12.19 21.82
C GLU A 59 -9.08 13.62 22.21
N GLU A 60 -8.12 14.56 22.17
CA GLU A 60 -8.36 16.00 22.39
C GLU A 60 -9.37 16.56 21.38
N GLU A 61 -9.34 16.06 20.15
CA GLU A 61 -10.31 16.40 19.09
C GLU A 61 -11.62 15.59 19.16
N LYS A 62 -11.78 14.72 20.17
CA LYS A 62 -12.94 13.82 20.33
C LYS A 62 -13.18 12.90 19.13
N LYS A 63 -12.12 12.56 18.39
CA LYS A 63 -12.15 11.63 17.26
C LYS A 63 -11.77 10.22 17.71
N LYS A 64 -12.30 9.20 17.02
CA LYS A 64 -12.01 7.78 17.28
C LYS A 64 -10.98 7.17 16.31
N THR A 65 -10.55 7.93 15.32
CA THR A 65 -9.64 7.47 14.25
C THR A 65 -8.53 8.48 14.10
N ILE A 66 -7.29 8.01 14.24
CA ILE A 66 -6.10 8.82 14.03
C ILE A 66 -6.03 9.23 12.56
N SER A 67 -5.91 10.53 12.30
CA SER A 67 -5.71 11.10 10.97
C SER A 67 -4.26 11.59 10.81
N TYR A 68 -3.85 11.89 9.58
CA TYR A 68 -2.51 12.44 9.29
C TYR A 68 -2.27 13.78 10.03
N GLU A 69 -3.31 14.58 10.25
CA GLU A 69 -3.23 15.85 10.99
C GLU A 69 -2.82 15.62 12.45
N HIS A 70 -3.32 14.55 13.07
CA HIS A 70 -2.95 14.21 14.45
C HIS A 70 -1.48 13.79 14.54
N VAL A 71 -0.95 13.12 13.51
CA VAL A 71 0.47 12.78 13.42
C VAL A 71 1.34 14.04 13.27
N TYR A 72 0.91 15.02 12.47
CA TYR A 72 1.63 16.30 12.36
C TYR A 72 1.64 17.07 13.67
N LYS A 73 0.52 17.10 14.39
CA LYS A 73 0.45 17.72 15.73
C LYS A 73 1.35 17.00 16.72
N ALA A 74 1.35 15.67 16.71
CA ALA A 74 2.23 14.88 17.56
C ALA A 74 3.71 15.18 17.30
N LEU A 75 4.13 15.24 16.03
CA LEU A 75 5.50 15.60 15.66
C LEU A 75 5.87 17.00 16.18
N LYS A 76 4.97 17.98 16.09
CA LYS A 76 5.20 19.33 16.64
C LYS A 76 5.33 19.33 18.16
N ASN A 77 4.41 18.67 18.87
CA ASN A 77 4.40 18.58 20.32
C ASN A 77 5.66 17.90 20.88
N LEU A 78 6.18 16.89 20.16
CA LEU A 78 7.40 16.16 20.51
C LEU A 78 8.69 16.91 20.11
N GLY A 79 8.58 18.06 19.44
CA GLY A 79 9.74 18.87 19.01
C GLY A 79 10.38 18.45 17.68
N PHE A 80 9.71 17.60 16.89
CA PHE A 80 10.15 17.15 15.56
C PHE A 80 9.52 17.97 14.42
N GLU A 81 9.39 19.29 14.59
CA GLU A 81 8.72 20.15 13.60
C GLU A 81 9.32 20.08 12.20
N SER A 82 10.63 19.88 12.10
CA SER A 82 11.36 19.74 10.84
C SER A 82 10.92 18.52 10.03
N TYR A 83 10.33 17.50 10.66
CA TYR A 83 9.86 16.30 9.95
C TYR A 83 8.51 16.53 9.29
N VAL A 84 7.73 17.51 9.76
CA VAL A 84 6.37 17.77 9.28
C VAL A 84 6.36 18.10 7.79
N GLU A 85 7.29 18.92 7.30
CA GLU A 85 7.38 19.28 5.88
C GLU A 85 7.59 18.05 4.99
N SER A 86 8.50 17.17 5.39
CA SER A 86 8.77 15.92 4.67
C SER A 86 7.55 14.99 4.68
N CYS A 87 6.84 14.89 5.80
CA CYS A 87 5.62 14.10 5.92
C CYS A 87 4.45 14.68 5.12
N MET A 88 4.33 16.00 5.01
CA MET A 88 3.32 16.67 4.18
C MET A 88 3.53 16.37 2.70
N LYS A 89 4.77 16.51 2.23
CA LYS A 89 5.13 16.17 0.84
C LYS A 89 4.81 14.71 0.51
N GLU A 90 5.15 13.79 1.40
CA GLU A 90 4.85 12.36 1.18
C GLU A 90 3.34 12.07 1.20
N HIS A 91 2.58 12.76 2.05
CA HIS A 91 1.12 12.66 2.05
C HIS A 91 0.53 13.16 0.71
N GLU A 92 0.99 14.28 0.18
CA GLU A 92 0.55 14.79 -1.14
C GLU A 92 0.87 13.81 -2.28
N ASN A 93 2.05 13.19 -2.25
CA ASN A 93 2.44 12.13 -3.19
C ASN A 93 1.49 10.94 -3.09
N TYR A 94 1.18 10.50 -1.88
CA TYR A 94 0.25 9.40 -1.63
C TYR A 94 -1.15 9.71 -2.13
N GLU A 95 -1.70 10.90 -1.84
CA GLU A 95 -3.01 11.34 -2.35
C GLU A 95 -3.05 11.33 -3.89
N SER A 96 -1.98 11.82 -4.52
CA SER A 96 -1.84 11.81 -5.99
C SER A 96 -1.79 10.38 -6.56
N TYR A 97 -1.10 9.47 -5.87
CA TYR A 97 -1.03 8.06 -6.23
C TYR A 97 -2.38 7.36 -6.08
N ILE A 98 -3.14 7.64 -5.01
CA ILE A 98 -4.48 7.08 -4.80
C ILE A 98 -5.45 7.55 -5.89
N LYS A 99 -5.36 8.80 -6.35
CA LYS A 99 -6.18 9.33 -7.47
C LYS A 99 -5.88 8.64 -8.80
N GLN A 100 -4.63 8.19 -9.01
CA GLN A 100 -4.23 7.47 -10.22
C GLN A 100 -4.65 6.00 -10.21
N LYS A 101 -4.90 5.42 -9.03
CA LYS A 101 -5.42 4.05 -8.97
C LYS A 101 -6.79 4.03 -9.64
N PRO A 102 -7.03 3.12 -10.61
CA PRO A 102 -8.36 2.95 -11.15
C PRO A 102 -9.26 2.64 -9.96
N SER A 103 -10.27 3.49 -9.75
CA SER A 103 -11.30 3.20 -8.76
C SER A 103 -11.82 1.80 -9.05
N LYS A 104 -12.16 1.03 -8.01
CA LYS A 104 -12.96 -0.19 -8.15
C LYS A 104 -14.38 0.23 -8.56
N ILE A 105 -14.49 0.96 -9.67
CA ILE A 105 -15.74 1.21 -10.35
C ILE A 105 -16.24 -0.17 -10.70
N ASP A 106 -17.36 -0.49 -10.09
CA ASP A 106 -18.16 -1.64 -10.41
C ASP A 106 -18.55 -1.47 -11.87
N LYS A 107 -17.76 -2.03 -12.80
CA LYS A 107 -17.95 -1.88 -14.25
C LYS A 107 -19.37 -2.27 -14.68
N PHE A 108 -20.05 -3.07 -13.85
CA PHE A 108 -21.46 -3.37 -13.94
C PHE A 108 -22.36 -2.13 -13.81
N LYS A 109 -22.12 -1.26 -12.83
CA LYS A 109 -22.92 -0.05 -12.60
C LYS A 109 -22.68 1.04 -13.64
N ASP A 110 -21.48 1.08 -14.24
CA ASP A 110 -21.12 2.05 -15.29
C ASP A 110 -21.67 1.65 -16.68
N SER A 111 -22.03 0.37 -16.86
CA SER A 111 -22.52 -0.13 -18.15
C SER A 111 -23.88 0.46 -18.57
N GLY A 112 -24.67 0.99 -17.63
CA GLY A 112 -26.03 1.49 -17.89
C GLY A 112 -27.03 0.42 -18.33
N LEU A 113 -26.62 -0.86 -18.38
CA LEU A 113 -27.41 -2.00 -18.82
C LEU A 113 -27.87 -2.81 -17.61
N THR A 114 -29.01 -3.46 -17.75
CA THR A 114 -29.49 -4.41 -16.74
C THR A 114 -28.61 -5.66 -16.72
N MET A 115 -28.64 -6.41 -15.60
CA MET A 115 -27.92 -7.68 -15.46
C MET A 115 -28.28 -8.70 -16.56
N GLU A 116 -29.53 -8.69 -17.01
CA GLU A 116 -30.05 -9.58 -18.05
C GLU A 116 -29.49 -9.22 -19.43
N GLU A 117 -29.47 -7.93 -19.77
CA GLU A 117 -28.90 -7.44 -21.03
C GLU A 117 -27.39 -7.72 -21.11
N LEU A 118 -26.66 -7.53 -20.01
CA LEU A 118 -25.23 -7.82 -19.98
C LEU A 118 -24.95 -9.33 -20.13
N HIS A 119 -25.75 -10.18 -19.50
CA HIS A 119 -25.64 -11.63 -19.65
C HIS A 119 -25.93 -12.07 -21.08
N SER A 120 -26.95 -11.50 -21.71
CA SER A 120 -27.28 -11.75 -23.12
C SER A 120 -26.14 -11.36 -24.06
N GLN A 121 -25.52 -10.19 -23.83
CA GLN A 121 -24.35 -9.76 -24.60
C GLN A 121 -23.15 -10.71 -24.42
N GLN A 122 -22.88 -11.16 -23.20
CA GLN A 122 -21.80 -12.09 -22.91
C GLN A 122 -22.02 -13.45 -23.60
N ILE A 123 -23.24 -14.00 -23.55
CA ILE A 123 -23.60 -15.24 -24.25
C ILE A 123 -23.39 -15.09 -25.75
N LYS A 124 -23.86 -13.98 -26.33
CA LYS A 124 -23.71 -13.69 -27.76
C LYS A 124 -22.24 -13.61 -28.18
N LEU A 125 -21.39 -13.01 -27.35
CA LEU A 125 -19.93 -12.99 -27.59
C LEU A 125 -19.35 -14.40 -27.61
N PHE A 126 -19.68 -15.24 -26.64
CA PHE A 126 -19.18 -16.62 -26.60
C PHE A 126 -19.66 -17.45 -27.79
N GLN A 127 -20.93 -17.30 -28.18
CA GLN A 127 -21.47 -17.97 -29.36
C GLN A 127 -20.74 -17.53 -30.63
N ASN A 128 -20.54 -16.22 -30.83
CA ASN A 128 -19.81 -15.70 -31.98
C ASN A 128 -18.35 -16.17 -32.01
N ALA A 129 -17.68 -16.19 -30.86
CA ALA A 129 -16.31 -16.71 -30.77
C ALA A 129 -16.24 -18.20 -31.13
N LYS A 130 -17.22 -18.99 -30.66
CA LYS A 130 -17.33 -20.42 -31.03
C LYS A 130 -17.55 -20.59 -32.53
N LEU A 131 -18.45 -19.81 -33.15
CA LEU A 131 -18.71 -19.88 -34.58
C LEU A 131 -17.50 -19.46 -35.42
N GLN A 132 -16.76 -18.42 -35.00
CA GLN A 132 -15.53 -18.03 -35.68
C GLN A 132 -14.46 -19.11 -35.58
N PHE A 133 -14.32 -19.74 -34.42
CA PHE A 133 -13.42 -20.86 -34.22
C PHE A 133 -13.78 -22.02 -35.15
N GLU A 134 -15.06 -22.44 -35.16
CA GLU A 134 -15.56 -23.50 -36.04
C GLU A 134 -15.31 -23.19 -37.52
N ARG A 135 -15.62 -21.96 -37.97
CA ARG A 135 -15.38 -21.52 -39.35
C ARG A 135 -13.90 -21.52 -39.74
N SER A 136 -13.02 -21.29 -38.77
CA SER A 136 -11.57 -21.37 -38.99
C SER A 136 -11.11 -22.80 -39.32
N PHE A 137 -11.88 -23.85 -38.95
CA PHE A 137 -11.61 -25.23 -39.35
C PHE A 137 -12.28 -25.63 -40.68
N GLU A 138 -13.30 -24.90 -41.12
CA GLU A 138 -13.94 -25.12 -42.42
C GLU A 138 -13.14 -24.50 -43.58
N ASP A 139 -12.51 -23.34 -43.36
CA ASP A 139 -11.69 -22.65 -44.37
C ASP A 139 -10.37 -23.38 -44.68
N ASP A 140 -9.88 -24.26 -43.79
CA ASP A 140 -8.70 -25.11 -44.03
C ASP A 140 -9.01 -26.34 -44.92
N HIS A 141 -10.29 -26.62 -45.23
CA HIS A 141 -10.70 -27.82 -45.97
C HIS A 141 -10.99 -27.60 -47.48
N TYR A 142 -10.81 -26.39 -48.00
CA TYR A 142 -10.92 -26.03 -49.43
C TYR A 142 -9.55 -25.74 -50.07
N GLY A 143 -8.51 -26.47 -49.66
CA GLY A 143 -7.15 -26.34 -50.21
C GLY A 143 -6.69 -27.46 -51.17
N ASP A 144 -7.37 -28.61 -51.22
CA ASP A 144 -6.92 -29.75 -52.03
C ASP A 144 -8.07 -30.32 -52.87
N ASN A 145 -8.29 -29.74 -54.05
CA ASN A 145 -8.86 -30.48 -55.18
C ASN A 145 -8.36 -29.90 -56.51
N ASP A 146 -7.05 -30.03 -56.73
CA ASP A 146 -6.45 -30.02 -58.07
C ASP A 146 -5.67 -31.33 -58.24
N GLY A 147 -6.20 -32.25 -59.06
CA GLY A 147 -5.62 -33.56 -59.38
C GLY A 147 -6.57 -34.49 -60.10
#